data_AF-A0A453AV46-F1
#
_entry.id   AF-A0A453AV46-F1
#
_cell.length_a   1.000
_cell.length_b   1.000
_cell.length_c   1.000
_cell.angle_alpha   90.00
_cell.angle_beta   90.00
_cell.angle_gamma   90.00
#
_symmetry.space_group_name_H-M   'P 1'
#
loop_
_entity.id
_entity.type
_entity.pdbx_description
1 polymer ?
#
loop_
_entity_poly.entity_id
_entity_poly.type
_entity_poly.pdbx_seq_one_letter_code
_entity_poly.pdbx_strand_id
1 'polypeptide(L)'
;VNQEGVDYYNRLIDYMLQQGITPYANLYHYDLPLALHQQYLGWLSPKIVGAFADYAEFCFKVFGDRVKNWFTFNEPRVVAALGYDNGLHAPGRCSKCPAGGDSRTEPYIVTHNIILSHAAAVQRYREKYQ
;
A
#
# COMPACT_ATOMS: atom_id res chain seq x y z
N VAL A 1 -0.04 1.86 16.47
CA VAL A 1 1.28 1.59 15.88
C VAL A 1 1.91 0.43 16.65
N ASN A 2 2.51 -0.54 15.97
CA ASN A 2 3.29 -1.62 16.62
C ASN A 2 4.77 -1.19 16.69
N GLN A 3 5.27 -0.93 17.89
CA GLN A 3 6.64 -0.42 18.08
C GLN A 3 7.71 -1.44 17.69
N GLU A 4 7.50 -2.73 17.95
CA GLU A 4 8.47 -3.77 17.58
C GLU A 4 8.67 -3.86 16.06
N GLY A 5 7.61 -3.61 15.28
CA GLY A 5 7.68 -3.52 13.82
C GLY A 5 8.47 -2.29 13.35
N VAL A 6 8.30 -1.15 14.02
CA VAL A 6 9.11 0.05 13.75
C VAL A 6 10.58 -0.21 14.04
N ASP A 7 10.88 -0.83 15.17
CA ASP A 7 12.25 -1.13 15.59
C ASP A 7 12.92 -2.14 14.65
N TYR A 8 12.15 -3.10 14.10
CA TYR A 8 12.64 -4.01 13.06
C TYR A 8 13.11 -3.24 11.82
N TYR A 9 12.28 -2.36 11.25
CA TYR A 9 12.66 -1.60 10.06
C TYR A 9 13.80 -0.63 10.33
N ASN A 10 13.84 0.00 11.52
CA ASN A 10 14.97 0.83 11.92
C ASN A 10 16.28 0.04 11.89
N ARG A 11 16.34 -1.12 12.56
CA ARG A 11 17.55 -1.97 12.57
C ARG A 11 17.97 -2.39 11.16
N LEU A 12 17.01 -2.74 10.29
CA LEU A 12 17.29 -3.11 8.91
C LEU A 12 17.87 -1.93 8.11
N ILE A 13 17.24 -0.76 8.18
CA ILE A 13 17.69 0.45 7.49
C ILE A 13 19.08 0.86 7.97
N ASP A 14 19.30 0.89 9.29
CA ASP A 14 20.58 1.25 9.88
C ASP A 14 21.69 0.28 9.43
N TYR A 15 21.40 -1.01 9.42
CA TYR A 15 22.36 -2.01 8.96
C TYR A 15 22.66 -1.89 7.46
N MET A 16 21.65 -1.67 6.61
CA MET A 16 21.86 -1.43 5.18
C MET A 16 22.80 -0.23 4.95
N LEU A 17 22.55 0.88 5.63
CA LEU A 17 23.39 2.08 5.54
C LEU A 17 24.81 1.85 6.07
N GLN A 18 24.96 1.11 7.18
CA GLN A 18 26.26 0.72 7.70
C GLN A 18 27.08 -0.10 6.67
N GLN A 19 26.39 -0.90 5.85
CA GLN A 19 27.01 -1.67 4.76
C GLN A 19 27.14 -0.88 3.44
N GLY A 20 26.82 0.42 3.43
CA GLY A 20 26.86 1.25 2.22
C GLY A 20 25.77 0.96 1.20
N ILE A 21 24.69 0.28 1.59
CA ILE A 21 23.56 -0.06 0.72
C ILE A 21 22.48 1.01 0.87
N THR A 22 22.12 1.66 -0.24
CA THR A 22 21.05 2.68 -0.25
C THR A 22 19.66 2.00 -0.18
N PRO A 23 18.81 2.32 0.82
CA PRO A 23 17.47 1.76 0.90
C PRO A 23 16.51 2.40 -0.12
N TYR A 24 15.81 1.56 -0.86
CA TYR A 24 14.66 1.90 -1.70
C TYR A 24 13.44 1.18 -1.15
N ALA A 25 12.55 1.90 -0.47
CA ALA A 25 11.45 1.31 0.27
C ALA A 25 10.16 1.35 -0.56
N ASN A 26 9.47 0.21 -0.64
CA ASN A 26 8.11 0.14 -1.18
C ASN A 26 7.11 0.07 -0.03
N LEU A 27 6.13 0.97 -0.02
CA LEU A 27 5.15 1.11 1.07
C LEU A 27 4.03 0.05 1.01
N TYR A 28 3.71 -0.45 -0.18
CA TYR A 28 2.65 -1.45 -0.33
C TYR A 28 3.02 -2.53 -1.34
N HIS A 29 2.97 -3.78 -0.90
CA HIS A 29 3.26 -4.95 -1.72
C HIS A 29 2.22 -6.05 -1.48
N TYR A 30 0.96 -5.74 -1.83
CA TYR A 30 -0.20 -6.66 -1.75
C TYR A 30 -0.64 -7.02 -0.33
N ASP A 31 -0.01 -6.44 0.67
CA ASP A 31 -0.07 -6.76 2.10
C ASP A 31 -1.08 -5.89 2.85
N LEU A 32 -2.28 -5.72 2.27
CA LEU A 32 -3.33 -4.91 2.88
C LEU A 32 -3.72 -5.50 4.26
N PRO A 33 -3.75 -4.71 5.34
CA PRO A 33 -4.23 -5.19 6.63
C PRO A 33 -5.66 -5.74 6.52
N LEU A 34 -5.85 -6.98 6.95
CA LEU A 34 -7.13 -7.69 6.86
C LEU A 34 -8.28 -6.89 7.51
N ALA A 35 -8.00 -6.15 8.58
CA ALA A 35 -8.99 -5.31 9.25
C ALA A 35 -9.63 -4.26 8.32
N LEU A 36 -8.87 -3.67 7.39
CA LEU A 36 -9.40 -2.68 6.44
C LEU A 36 -10.28 -3.35 5.38
N HIS A 37 -9.90 -4.58 4.97
CA HIS A 37 -10.76 -5.39 4.10
C HIS A 37 -12.08 -5.76 4.79
N GLN A 38 -12.03 -6.18 6.05
CA GLN A 38 -13.24 -6.53 6.81
C GLN A 38 -14.15 -5.34 7.09
N GLN A 39 -13.58 -4.14 7.33
CA GLN A 39 -14.37 -2.95 7.65
C GLN A 39 -15.06 -2.33 6.43
N TYR A 40 -14.41 -2.32 5.26
CA TYR A 40 -14.94 -1.62 4.08
C TYR A 40 -14.42 -2.17 2.75
N LEU A 41 -14.02 -3.44 2.68
CA LEU A 41 -13.53 -4.11 1.47
C LEU A 41 -12.25 -3.54 0.87
N GLY A 42 -11.46 -2.80 1.67
CA GLY A 42 -10.13 -2.35 1.27
C GLY A 42 -10.17 -1.45 0.03
N TRP A 43 -9.49 -1.86 -1.03
CA TRP A 43 -9.34 -1.10 -2.28
C TRP A 43 -10.65 -0.84 -3.04
N LEU A 44 -11.75 -1.50 -2.69
CA LEU A 44 -13.07 -1.19 -3.24
C LEU A 44 -13.72 0.06 -2.62
N SER A 45 -13.21 0.55 -1.49
CA SER A 45 -13.76 1.73 -0.83
C SER A 45 -12.85 2.94 -0.97
N PRO A 46 -13.41 4.15 -1.24
CA PRO A 46 -12.62 5.38 -1.27
C PRO A 46 -12.02 5.74 0.10
N LYS A 47 -12.52 5.15 1.20
CA LYS A 47 -11.95 5.33 2.55
C LYS A 47 -10.49 4.92 2.64
N ILE A 48 -10.04 4.00 1.76
CA ILE A 48 -8.65 3.53 1.74
C ILE A 48 -7.65 4.64 1.36
N VAL A 49 -8.10 5.69 0.66
CA VAL A 49 -7.26 6.81 0.24
C VAL A 49 -6.66 7.53 1.44
N GLY A 50 -7.50 7.91 2.40
CA GLY A 50 -7.05 8.53 3.65
C GLY A 50 -6.19 7.58 4.49
N ALA A 51 -6.64 6.34 4.65
CA ALA A 51 -5.92 5.35 5.47
C ALA A 51 -4.50 5.06 4.94
N PHE A 52 -4.34 4.92 3.62
CA PHE A 52 -3.03 4.74 3.00
C PHE A 52 -2.16 6.00 3.14
N ALA A 53 -2.72 7.19 2.95
CA ALA A 53 -1.98 8.43 3.09
C ALA A 53 -1.49 8.65 4.54
N ASP A 54 -2.30 8.31 5.55
CA ASP A 54 -1.91 8.34 6.96
C ASP A 54 -0.78 7.35 7.28
N TYR A 55 -0.86 6.13 6.73
CA TYR A 55 0.19 5.13 6.85
C TYR A 55 1.50 5.60 6.18
N ALA A 56 1.43 6.12 4.95
CA ALA A 56 2.58 6.64 4.23
C ALA A 56 3.24 7.81 4.98
N GLU A 57 2.45 8.77 5.47
CA GLU A 57 2.94 9.90 6.26
C GLU A 57 3.65 9.45 7.54
N PHE A 58 3.11 8.44 8.23
CA PHE A 58 3.79 7.83 9.37
C PHE A 58 5.16 7.26 8.96
N CYS A 59 5.25 6.50 7.88
CA CYS A 59 6.53 5.97 7.38
C CYS A 59 7.52 7.07 7.01
N PHE A 60 7.08 8.13 6.32
CA PHE A 60 7.93 9.27 5.98
C PHE A 60 8.47 9.96 7.23
N LYS A 61 7.62 10.17 8.25
CA LYS A 61 8.04 10.79 9.51
C LYS A 61 9.06 9.94 10.27
N VAL A 62 8.89 8.62 10.28
CA VAL A 62 9.66 7.72 11.14
C VAL A 62 10.97 7.27 10.49
N PHE A 63 10.98 7.07 9.17
CA PHE A 63 12.12 6.52 8.45
C PHE A 63 12.73 7.46 7.41
N GLY A 64 12.04 8.57 7.10
CA GLY A 64 12.44 9.50 6.03
C GLY A 64 13.71 10.30 6.31
N ASP A 65 14.22 10.29 7.56
CA ASP A 65 15.54 10.82 7.89
C ASP A 65 16.65 10.04 7.15
N ARG A 66 16.46 8.72 6.97
CA ARG A 66 17.41 7.78 6.35
C ARG A 66 16.99 7.25 4.98
N VAL A 67 15.69 7.02 4.77
CA VAL A 67 15.15 6.51 3.49
C VAL A 67 14.75 7.67 2.59
N LYS A 68 15.45 7.82 1.45
CA LYS A 68 15.24 8.93 0.50
C LYS A 68 14.55 8.51 -0.79
N ASN A 69 14.44 7.21 -1.05
CA ASN A 69 13.82 6.68 -2.26
C ASN A 69 12.61 5.81 -1.88
N TRP A 70 11.44 6.22 -2.36
CA TRP A 70 10.16 5.62 -2.00
C TRP A 70 9.38 5.17 -3.24
N PHE A 71 8.74 4.02 -3.13
CA PHE A 71 7.67 3.58 -4.02
C PHE A 71 6.40 3.44 -3.19
N THR A 72 5.27 3.93 -3.71
CA THR A 72 3.98 3.78 -3.00
C THR A 72 3.39 2.40 -3.16
N PHE A 73 3.35 1.88 -4.39
CA PHE A 73 2.64 0.66 -4.77
C PHE A 73 3.50 -0.18 -5.68
N ASN A 74 3.56 -1.48 -5.40
CA ASN A 74 4.03 -2.47 -6.36
C ASN A 74 2.87 -2.90 -7.28
N GLU A 75 3.10 -2.87 -8.60
CA GLU A 75 2.27 -3.48 -9.64
C GLU A 75 0.74 -3.37 -9.43
N PRO A 76 0.15 -2.15 -9.43
CA PRO A 76 -1.28 -1.96 -9.17
C PRO A 76 -2.19 -2.70 -10.17
N ARG A 77 -1.73 -2.87 -11.42
CA ARG A 77 -2.42 -3.68 -12.44
C ARG A 77 -2.60 -5.14 -11.99
N VAL A 78 -1.60 -5.70 -11.31
CA VAL A 78 -1.64 -7.09 -10.83
C VAL A 78 -2.58 -7.23 -9.64
N VAL A 79 -2.60 -6.25 -8.73
CA VAL A 79 -3.62 -6.19 -7.66
C VAL A 79 -5.03 -6.23 -8.24
N ALA A 80 -5.31 -5.37 -9.22
CA ALA A 80 -6.64 -5.28 -9.83
C ALA A 80 -7.00 -6.56 -10.62
N ALA A 81 -6.11 -7.04 -11.50
CA ALA A 81 -6.40 -8.20 -12.34
C ALA A 81 -6.48 -9.50 -11.53
N LEU A 82 -5.52 -9.75 -10.65
CA LEU A 82 -5.48 -11.03 -9.93
C LEU A 82 -6.37 -11.03 -8.69
N GLY A 83 -6.58 -9.87 -8.05
CA GLY A 83 -7.43 -9.76 -6.85
C GLY A 83 -8.92 -9.61 -7.13
N TYR A 84 -9.29 -9.02 -8.27
CA TYR A 84 -10.65 -8.54 -8.54
C TYR A 84 -11.21 -8.82 -9.95
N ASP A 85 -10.39 -9.34 -10.89
CA ASP A 85 -10.88 -9.82 -12.19
C ASP A 85 -10.98 -11.36 -12.19
N ASN A 86 -9.85 -12.06 -12.11
CA ASN A 86 -9.85 -13.53 -12.11
C ASN A 86 -9.84 -14.17 -10.70
N GLY A 87 -9.65 -13.36 -9.65
CA GLY A 87 -9.73 -13.79 -8.25
C GLY A 87 -8.66 -14.80 -7.82
N LEU A 88 -7.51 -14.87 -8.50
CA LEU A 88 -6.40 -15.77 -8.15
C LEU A 88 -5.59 -15.31 -6.94
N HIS A 89 -5.56 -14.00 -6.66
CA HIS A 89 -4.89 -13.42 -5.49
C HIS A 89 -5.92 -12.91 -4.48
N ALA A 90 -5.51 -12.70 -3.23
CA ALA A 90 -6.34 -12.03 -2.24
C ALA A 90 -6.84 -10.67 -2.78
N PRO A 91 -8.12 -10.30 -2.57
CA PRO A 91 -9.13 -10.99 -1.75
C PRO A 91 -9.90 -12.11 -2.47
N GLY A 92 -9.52 -12.47 -3.69
CA GLY A 92 -10.10 -13.59 -4.43
C GLY A 92 -11.47 -13.27 -5.00
N ARG A 93 -11.70 -12.02 -5.43
CA ARG A 93 -12.99 -11.56 -5.94
C ARG A 93 -13.04 -11.66 -7.45
N CYS A 94 -14.19 -12.11 -7.95
CA CYS A 94 -14.52 -12.17 -9.36
C CYS A 94 -16.00 -12.47 -9.54
N SER A 95 -16.56 -12.30 -10.75
CA SER A 95 -17.98 -12.54 -11.03
C SER A 95 -18.49 -13.95 -10.70
N LYS A 96 -17.59 -14.95 -10.63
CA LYS A 96 -17.91 -16.36 -10.31
C LYS A 96 -17.21 -16.87 -9.05
N CYS A 97 -16.52 -16.01 -8.32
CA CYS A 97 -15.72 -16.42 -7.16
C CYS A 97 -16.63 -16.60 -5.94
N PRO A 98 -16.32 -17.53 -5.01
CA PRO A 98 -17.07 -17.68 -3.77
C PRO A 98 -17.09 -16.42 -2.89
N ALA A 99 -16.04 -15.60 -2.97
CA ALA A 99 -15.97 -14.30 -2.29
C ALA A 99 -16.89 -13.22 -2.92
N GLY A 100 -17.55 -13.54 -4.04
CA GLY A 100 -18.34 -12.60 -4.86
C GLY A 100 -17.47 -11.63 -5.66
N GLY A 101 -18.13 -10.65 -6.27
CA GLY A 101 -17.51 -9.55 -7.01
C GLY A 101 -18.07 -9.35 -8.41
N ASP A 102 -17.56 -8.35 -9.13
CA ASP A 102 -17.85 -8.15 -10.56
C ASP A 102 -16.57 -7.77 -11.31
N SER A 103 -16.05 -8.74 -12.08
CA SER A 103 -14.82 -8.63 -12.86
C SER A 103 -14.87 -7.51 -13.92
N ARG A 104 -16.06 -7.01 -14.27
CA ARG A 104 -16.22 -5.91 -15.24
C ARG A 104 -16.07 -4.53 -14.61
N THR A 105 -16.15 -4.42 -13.29
CA THR A 105 -16.21 -3.11 -12.59
C THR A 105 -15.17 -3.00 -11.49
N GLU A 106 -15.00 -4.03 -10.65
CA GLU A 106 -14.12 -4.00 -9.48
C GLU A 106 -12.64 -3.71 -9.80
N PRO A 107 -12.02 -4.27 -10.85
CA PRO A 107 -10.64 -3.94 -11.20
C PRO A 107 -10.41 -2.45 -11.45
N TYR A 108 -11.39 -1.77 -12.04
CA TYR A 108 -11.32 -0.34 -12.33
C TYR A 108 -11.50 0.50 -11.07
N ILE A 109 -12.43 0.13 -10.19
CA ILE A 109 -12.64 0.79 -8.89
C ILE A 109 -11.38 0.68 -8.04
N VAL A 110 -10.80 -0.52 -7.96
CA VAL A 110 -9.56 -0.80 -7.22
C VAL A 110 -8.41 0.03 -7.76
N THR A 111 -8.20 0.01 -9.09
CA THR A 111 -7.13 0.79 -9.72
C THR A 111 -7.31 2.29 -9.48
N HIS A 112 -8.54 2.79 -9.58
CA HIS A 112 -8.86 4.19 -9.33
C HIS A 112 -8.50 4.60 -7.90
N ASN A 113 -8.92 3.83 -6.90
CA ASN A 113 -8.60 4.11 -5.50
C ASN A 113 -7.10 4.01 -5.21
N ILE A 114 -6.38 3.07 -5.82
CA ILE A 114 -4.91 2.99 -5.69
C ILE A 114 -4.23 4.25 -6.26
N ILE A 115 -4.68 4.75 -7.41
CA ILE A 115 -4.14 5.99 -8.00
C ILE A 115 -4.40 7.19 -7.10
N LEU A 116 -5.61 7.31 -6.53
CA LEU A 116 -5.93 8.38 -5.58
C LEU A 116 -5.11 8.27 -4.29
N SER A 117 -4.94 7.07 -3.74
CA SER A 117 -4.06 6.79 -2.60
C SER A 117 -2.62 7.19 -2.88
N HIS A 118 -2.09 6.87 -4.07
CA HIS A 118 -0.76 7.28 -4.50
C HIS A 118 -0.64 8.81 -4.51
N ALA A 119 -1.58 9.50 -5.18
CA ALA A 119 -1.56 10.95 -5.29
C ALA A 119 -1.62 11.63 -3.91
N ALA A 120 -2.48 11.15 -3.01
CA ALA A 120 -2.60 11.67 -1.65
C ALA A 120 -1.32 11.49 -0.82
N ALA A 121 -0.69 10.31 -0.91
CA ALA A 121 0.59 10.06 -0.22
C ALA A 121 1.72 10.93 -0.78
N VAL A 122 1.83 11.05 -2.11
CA VAL A 122 2.84 11.89 -2.78
C VAL A 122 2.65 13.37 -2.44
N GLN A 123 1.41 13.85 -2.39
CA GLN A 123 1.12 15.22 -1.98
C GLN A 123 1.67 15.49 -0.57
N ARG A 124 1.36 14.63 0.41
CA ARG A 124 1.88 14.76 1.78
C ARG A 124 3.40 14.71 1.84
N TYR A 125 4.03 13.84 1.06
CA TYR A 125 5.49 13.76 0.98
C TYR A 125 6.09 15.10 0.51
N ARG A 126 5.59 15.64 -0.60
CA ARG A 126 6.10 16.88 -1.22
C ARG A 126 5.85 18.13 -0.38
N GLU A 127 4.74 18.19 0.36
CA GLU A 127 4.38 19.36 1.15
C GLU A 127 5.12 19.42 2.50
N LYS A 128 5.58 18.28 3.03
CA LYS A 128 6.08 18.21 4.42
C LYS A 128 7.45 17.54 4.60
N TYR A 129 7.90 16.71 3.66
CA TYR A 129 9.06 15.81 3.85
C TYR A 129 10.10 15.87 2.72
N GLN A 130 9.87 16.72 1.72
CA GLN A 130 10.81 17.03 0.64
C GLN A 130 11.16 18.52 0.72
#